data_AF-A0A6C2YIE3-F1
#
_entry.id   AF-A0A6C2YIE3-F1
#
_cell.length_a   1.000
_cell.length_b   1.000
_cell.length_c   1.000
_cell.angle_alpha   90.00
_cell.angle_beta   90.00
_cell.angle_gamma   90.00
#
_symmetry.space_group_name_H-M   'P 1'
#
loop_
_entity.id
_entity.type
_entity.pdbx_description
1 polymer ?
#
loop_
_entity_poly.entity_id
_entity_poly.type
_entity_poly.pdbx_seq_one_letter_code
_entity_poly.pdbx_strand_id
1 'polypeptide(L)'
;MSGQLIETTAEHPFWVVGRGWTPVWELSKGDSLTTMSGETVSVEGVHETDRRQTVYNLRVADFHTYFVGCDEWGGSVWAHNAECAILYQRGDTWYLRGKGSNTVLKEGTVSDVRAYATANGHEITVPKAGESFSPEHRAADSQAYLDKFKPGGENYGKTPYTNEGWDNSYDGNQLRASVANEPVIDYHTQLGWGKRQVTIQTPKELGPPRKLDIADVAGKRGVEVKTGDVYLRDEIRSEIARDAWLIKERGWDITSHFAPGSTASQSVLDALKAAGIKTTGLK
;
A
#
# COMPACT_ATOMS: atom_id res chain seq x y z
N MET A 1 21.30 -28.61 5.50
CA MET A 1 20.69 -28.11 4.25
C MET A 1 21.68 -28.17 3.08
N SER A 2 21.88 -29.32 2.42
CA SER A 2 22.58 -29.32 1.12
C SER A 2 21.52 -29.45 0.03
N GLY A 3 21.52 -28.54 -0.94
CA GLY A 3 20.66 -28.61 -2.13
C GLY A 3 19.20 -28.13 -2.02
N GLN A 4 18.84 -27.27 -1.04
CA GLN A 4 17.49 -26.68 -0.98
C GLN A 4 17.43 -25.34 -1.73
N LEU A 5 16.39 -25.15 -2.55
CA LEU A 5 16.16 -23.92 -3.30
C LEU A 5 15.17 -23.03 -2.54
N ILE A 6 15.57 -21.79 -2.27
CA ILE A 6 14.70 -20.75 -1.76
C ILE A 6 14.45 -19.74 -2.87
N GLU A 7 13.18 -19.53 -3.21
CA GLU A 7 12.76 -18.53 -4.17
C GLU A 7 12.18 -17.32 -3.45
N THR A 8 12.62 -16.13 -3.81
CA THR A 8 12.25 -14.88 -3.16
C THR A 8 12.48 -13.71 -4.11
N THR A 9 12.05 -12.51 -3.72
CA THR A 9 12.35 -11.29 -4.47
C THR A 9 13.83 -10.94 -4.32
N ALA A 10 14.42 -10.30 -5.33
CA ALA A 10 15.85 -9.98 -5.33
C ALA A 10 16.23 -9.04 -4.16
N GLU A 11 15.27 -8.23 -3.73
CA GLU A 11 15.32 -7.28 -2.63
C GLU A 11 15.36 -7.95 -1.25
N HIS A 12 14.92 -9.21 -1.14
CA HIS A 12 14.61 -9.79 0.16
C HIS A 12 15.88 -10.08 0.97
N PRO A 13 16.02 -9.53 2.19
CA PRO A 13 17.26 -9.66 2.96
C PRO A 13 17.38 -10.97 3.77
N PHE A 14 18.58 -11.54 3.77
CA PHE A 14 19.00 -12.62 4.68
C PHE A 14 20.16 -12.17 5.58
N TRP A 15 20.27 -12.75 6.78
CA TRP A 15 21.37 -12.45 7.68
C TRP A 15 22.64 -13.21 7.29
N VAL A 16 23.66 -12.47 6.86
CA VAL A 16 24.97 -13.00 6.48
C VAL A 16 25.98 -12.72 7.61
N VAL A 17 26.69 -13.76 8.06
CA VAL A 17 27.73 -13.64 9.09
C VAL A 17 28.81 -12.66 8.65
N GLY A 18 29.04 -11.63 9.48
CA GLY A 18 30.03 -10.58 9.21
C GLY A 18 29.56 -9.46 8.27
N ARG A 19 28.39 -9.59 7.63
CA ARG A 19 27.82 -8.57 6.71
C ARG A 19 26.46 -8.03 7.17
N GLY A 20 25.74 -8.76 8.01
CA GLY A 20 24.40 -8.38 8.47
C GLY A 20 23.31 -8.67 7.43
N TRP A 21 22.20 -7.93 7.49
CA TRP A 21 21.09 -8.05 6.53
C TRP A 21 21.56 -7.69 5.13
N THR A 22 21.60 -8.70 4.26
CA THR A 22 22.10 -8.58 2.88
C THR A 22 20.98 -8.97 1.93
N PRO A 23 20.59 -8.11 0.96
CA PRO A 23 19.59 -8.46 -0.05
C PRO A 23 20.10 -9.60 -0.95
N VAL A 24 19.20 -10.39 -1.50
CA VAL A 24 19.54 -11.57 -2.32
C VAL A 24 20.41 -11.23 -3.52
N TRP A 25 20.20 -10.06 -4.17
CA TRP A 25 21.06 -9.64 -5.28
C TRP A 25 22.52 -9.38 -4.89
N GLU A 26 22.81 -9.20 -3.60
CA GLU A 26 24.17 -8.98 -3.05
C GLU A 26 24.77 -10.26 -2.43
N LEU A 27 24.02 -11.36 -2.40
CA LEU A 27 24.52 -12.66 -1.96
C LEU A 27 25.46 -13.26 -3.01
N SER A 28 26.51 -13.89 -2.53
CA SER A 28 27.51 -14.58 -3.33
C SER A 28 27.69 -16.01 -2.84
N LYS A 29 28.07 -16.90 -3.76
CA LYS A 29 28.43 -18.27 -3.40
C LYS A 29 29.52 -18.25 -2.32
N GLY A 30 29.26 -18.96 -1.23
CA GLY A 30 30.15 -19.02 -0.06
C GLY A 30 29.81 -18.05 1.07
N ASP A 31 28.87 -17.12 0.89
CA ASP A 31 28.32 -16.35 2.01
C ASP A 31 27.70 -17.31 3.05
N SER A 32 27.95 -17.05 4.34
CA SER A 32 27.46 -17.87 5.44
C SER A 32 26.20 -17.25 6.05
N LEU A 33 25.06 -17.93 5.92
CA LEU A 33 23.78 -17.53 6.50
C LEU A 33 23.58 -18.17 7.87
N THR A 34 23.00 -17.44 8.81
CA THR A 34 22.70 -17.95 10.15
C THR A 34 21.40 -18.77 10.15
N THR A 35 21.43 -19.92 10.83
CA THR A 35 20.27 -20.80 11.02
C THR A 35 19.61 -20.59 12.38
N MET A 36 18.42 -21.17 12.58
CA MET A 36 17.72 -21.10 13.88
C MET A 36 18.48 -21.80 15.02
N SER A 37 19.33 -22.79 14.72
CA SER A 37 20.19 -23.44 15.72
C SER A 37 21.40 -22.57 16.12
N GLY A 38 21.61 -21.43 15.47
CA GLY A 38 22.80 -20.60 15.63
C GLY A 38 24.01 -21.09 14.83
N GLU A 39 23.85 -22.15 14.04
CA GLU A 39 24.85 -22.62 13.09
C GLU A 39 24.83 -21.80 11.80
N THR A 40 25.72 -22.14 10.86
CA THR A 40 25.80 -21.47 9.56
C THR A 40 25.61 -22.43 8.40
N VAL A 41 24.90 -21.99 7.37
CA VAL A 41 24.82 -22.67 6.07
C VAL A 41 25.43 -21.78 4.99
N SER A 42 26.19 -22.37 4.06
CA SER A 42 26.81 -21.64 2.96
C SER A 42 25.88 -21.54 1.76
N VAL A 43 25.82 -20.37 1.12
CA VAL A 43 25.13 -20.17 -0.16
C VAL A 43 25.85 -20.96 -1.25
N GLU A 44 25.16 -21.94 -1.85
CA GLU A 44 25.73 -22.78 -2.92
C GLU A 44 25.68 -22.09 -4.31
N GLY A 45 24.72 -21.18 -4.51
CA GLY A 45 24.53 -20.39 -5.72
C GLY A 45 23.35 -19.42 -5.59
N VAL A 46 23.35 -18.38 -6.43
CA VAL A 46 22.27 -17.39 -6.56
C VAL A 46 21.96 -17.25 -8.05
N HIS A 47 20.67 -17.34 -8.40
CA HIS A 47 20.21 -17.28 -9.77
C HIS A 47 19.00 -16.36 -9.85
N GLU A 48 19.12 -15.29 -10.63
CA GLU A 48 17.97 -14.47 -10.99
C GLU A 48 17.06 -15.27 -11.90
N THR A 49 15.75 -15.21 -11.62
CA THR A 49 14.75 -15.81 -12.49
C THR A 49 13.97 -14.67 -13.11
N ASP A 50 13.90 -14.58 -14.44
CA ASP A 50 13.08 -13.58 -15.16
C ASP A 50 11.56 -13.82 -14.99
N ARG A 51 11.15 -14.49 -13.91
CA ARG A 51 9.78 -14.90 -13.62
C ARG A 51 9.10 -13.87 -12.74
N ARG A 52 7.85 -13.53 -13.10
CA ARG A 52 6.92 -12.83 -12.22
C ARG A 52 5.98 -13.85 -11.59
N GLN A 53 6.04 -13.97 -10.26
CA GLN A 53 5.21 -14.89 -9.49
C GLN A 53 4.59 -14.14 -8.29
N THR A 54 3.41 -14.58 -7.87
CA THR A 54 2.85 -14.15 -6.59
C THR A 54 3.73 -14.67 -5.46
N VAL A 55 4.29 -13.76 -4.67
CA VAL A 55 5.07 -14.07 -3.48
C VAL A 55 4.26 -13.80 -2.21
N TYR A 56 4.62 -14.46 -1.12
CA TYR A 56 3.97 -14.30 0.17
C TYR A 56 4.98 -13.74 1.17
N ASN A 57 4.52 -12.79 1.99
CA ASN A 57 5.30 -12.22 3.08
C ASN A 57 4.52 -12.42 4.39
N LEU A 58 5.23 -12.52 5.51
CA LEU A 58 4.66 -12.73 6.84
C LEU A 58 5.14 -11.63 7.80
N ARG A 59 4.20 -10.99 8.49
CA ARG A 59 4.49 -9.96 9.47
C ARG A 59 4.67 -10.58 10.85
N VAL A 60 5.88 -10.49 11.40
CA VAL A 60 6.18 -10.84 12.80
C VAL A 60 6.15 -9.55 13.62
N ALA A 61 5.35 -9.51 14.68
CA ALA A 61 4.99 -8.27 15.38
C ALA A 61 6.16 -7.58 16.10
N ASP A 62 7.10 -8.33 16.65
CA ASP A 62 8.12 -7.77 17.55
C ASP A 62 9.47 -7.53 16.87
N PHE A 63 9.96 -8.53 16.13
CA PHE A 63 11.32 -8.52 15.59
C PHE A 63 11.38 -8.40 14.08
N HIS A 64 10.22 -8.40 13.39
CA HIS A 64 10.10 -8.29 11.94
C HIS A 64 11.05 -9.22 11.16
N THR A 65 11.45 -10.32 11.78
CA THR A 65 12.40 -11.31 11.28
C THR A 65 11.83 -12.69 11.54
N TYR A 66 12.17 -13.63 10.67
CA TYR A 66 11.68 -14.99 10.74
C TYR A 66 12.67 -15.95 10.11
N PHE A 67 12.55 -17.22 10.47
CA PHE A 67 13.34 -18.27 9.87
C PHE A 67 12.56 -18.93 8.74
N VAL A 68 13.17 -19.03 7.56
CA VAL A 68 12.61 -19.71 6.38
C VAL A 68 13.20 -21.12 6.30
N GLY A 69 12.34 -22.12 6.41
CA GLY A 69 12.70 -23.53 6.31
C GLY A 69 11.59 -24.41 6.86
N CYS A 70 11.78 -25.72 6.78
CA CYS A 70 10.91 -26.71 7.44
C CYS A 70 11.74 -27.87 7.98
N ASP A 71 11.15 -28.68 8.85
CA ASP A 71 11.84 -29.78 9.53
C ASP A 71 12.39 -30.80 8.51
N GLU A 72 11.69 -31.01 7.39
CA GLU A 72 12.11 -31.88 6.30
C GLU A 72 13.37 -31.39 5.56
N TRP A 73 13.69 -30.09 5.64
CA TRP A 73 14.91 -29.50 5.05
C TRP A 73 16.13 -29.63 5.98
N GLY A 74 15.90 -30.06 7.23
CA GLY A 74 16.95 -30.20 8.24
C GLY A 74 17.54 -28.86 8.70
N GLY A 75 16.78 -27.76 8.57
CA GLY A 75 17.18 -26.44 9.07
C GLY A 75 16.28 -25.31 8.58
N SER A 76 16.62 -24.09 9.01
CA SER A 76 16.04 -22.84 8.49
C SER A 76 17.10 -21.73 8.34
N VAL A 77 16.84 -20.68 7.55
CA VAL A 77 17.72 -19.51 7.36
C VAL A 77 17.02 -18.23 7.82
N TRP A 78 17.79 -17.30 8.39
CA TRP A 78 17.23 -16.08 8.97
C TRP A 78 16.95 -15.02 7.89
N ALA A 79 15.68 -14.65 7.75
CA ALA A 79 15.18 -13.66 6.80
C ALA A 79 14.48 -12.50 7.52
N HIS A 80 14.42 -11.34 6.88
CA HIS A 80 13.80 -10.14 7.44
C HIS A 80 12.61 -9.68 6.58
N ASN A 81 11.53 -9.24 7.21
CA ASN A 81 10.41 -8.59 6.56
C ASN A 81 10.79 -7.13 6.29
N ALA A 82 11.12 -6.78 5.04
CA ALA A 82 11.45 -5.39 4.70
C ALA A 82 10.27 -4.47 5.02
N GLU A 83 10.39 -3.65 6.07
CA GLU A 83 9.43 -2.57 6.31
C GLU A 83 9.70 -1.46 5.30
N CYS A 84 8.83 -1.37 4.29
CA CYS A 84 8.82 -0.26 3.34
C CYS A 84 8.69 1.07 4.08
N ALA A 85 9.59 2.00 3.81
CA ALA A 85 9.60 3.33 4.39
C ALA A 85 9.66 4.41 3.30
N ILE A 86 8.93 5.50 3.51
CA ILE A 86 8.90 6.66 2.63
C ILE A 86 9.94 7.65 3.13
N LEU A 87 10.85 8.07 2.25
CA LEU A 87 11.82 9.13 2.49
C LEU A 87 11.32 10.42 1.82
N TYR A 88 11.11 11.47 2.61
CA TYR A 88 10.64 12.77 2.12
C TYR A 88 11.27 13.91 2.91
N GLN A 89 11.18 15.13 2.37
CA GLN A 89 11.79 16.33 2.93
C GLN A 89 10.72 17.32 3.41
N ARG A 90 10.98 17.99 4.54
CA ARG A 90 10.27 19.19 5.00
C ARG A 90 11.31 20.28 5.29
N GLY A 91 11.26 21.40 4.58
CA GLY A 91 12.32 22.42 4.66
C GLY A 91 13.70 21.80 4.41
N ASP A 92 14.64 21.96 5.34
CA ASP A 92 15.99 21.40 5.24
C ASP A 92 16.15 20.01 5.91
N THR A 93 15.07 19.47 6.50
CA THR A 93 15.10 18.21 7.26
C THR A 93 14.49 17.07 6.44
N TRP A 94 15.17 15.92 6.44
CA TRP A 94 14.70 14.68 5.83
C TRP A 94 14.06 13.77 6.87
N TYR A 95 13.03 13.06 6.46
CA TYR A 95 12.22 12.19 7.29
C TYR A 95 12.08 10.81 6.65
N LEU A 96 12.27 9.76 7.44
CA LEU A 96 11.90 8.38 7.12
C LEU A 96 10.65 8.02 7.90
N ARG A 97 9.60 7.57 7.21
CA ARG A 97 8.32 7.18 7.81
C ARG A 97 7.91 5.80 7.31
N GLY A 98 7.39 4.93 8.18
CA GLY A 98 6.89 3.62 7.74
C GLY A 98 5.68 3.74 6.80
N LYS A 99 5.61 2.95 5.72
CA LYS A 99 4.50 2.98 4.74
C LYS A 99 3.18 2.46 5.34
N GLY A 100 3.24 1.65 6.40
CA GLY A 100 2.08 1.10 7.11
C GLY A 100 1.89 1.61 8.55
N SER A 101 2.72 2.56 9.01
CA SER A 101 2.62 3.14 10.35
C SER A 101 2.78 4.65 10.30
N ASN A 102 2.00 5.39 11.07
CA ASN A 102 2.12 6.86 11.10
C ASN A 102 3.36 7.34 11.89
N THR A 103 4.35 6.47 12.09
CA THR A 103 5.52 6.69 12.92
C THR A 103 6.65 7.24 12.05
N VAL A 104 7.22 8.38 12.47
CA VAL A 104 8.52 8.84 11.96
C VAL A 104 9.59 7.95 12.59
N LEU A 105 10.32 7.23 11.75
CA LEU A 105 11.37 6.30 12.16
C LEU A 105 12.69 7.05 12.41
N LYS A 106 12.98 8.05 11.57
CA LYS A 106 14.16 8.89 11.69
C LYS A 106 13.93 10.24 11.03
N GLU A 107 14.50 11.30 11.60
CA GLU A 107 14.65 12.60 10.97
C GLU A 107 16.10 13.08 11.06
N GLY A 108 16.52 13.95 10.15
CA GLY A 108 17.88 14.50 10.12
C GLY A 108 18.36 14.88 8.72
N THR A 109 19.66 14.78 8.49
CA THR A 109 20.23 14.93 7.14
C THR A 109 19.86 13.72 6.27
N VAL A 110 19.82 13.90 4.95
CA VAL A 110 19.54 12.78 4.03
C VAL A 110 20.51 11.60 4.23
N SER A 111 21.77 11.89 4.55
CA SER A 111 22.80 10.89 4.81
C SER A 111 22.50 10.08 6.06
N ASP A 112 22.16 10.75 7.17
CA ASP A 112 21.85 10.08 8.44
C ASP A 112 20.60 9.22 8.34
N VAL A 113 19.60 9.72 7.63
CA VAL A 113 18.32 9.04 7.45
C VAL A 113 18.48 7.80 6.56
N ARG A 114 19.26 7.90 5.47
CA ARG A 114 19.58 6.74 4.62
C ARG A 114 20.43 5.71 5.35
N ALA A 115 21.43 6.15 6.11
CA ALA A 115 22.26 5.25 6.92
C ALA A 115 21.42 4.49 7.95
N TYR A 116 20.49 5.18 8.63
CA TYR A 116 19.54 4.54 9.54
C TYR A 116 18.66 3.51 8.82
N ALA A 117 18.10 3.86 7.65
CA ALA A 117 17.27 2.95 6.88
C ALA A 117 18.01 1.66 6.51
N THR A 118 19.23 1.79 5.97
CA THR A 118 20.08 0.64 5.62
C THR A 118 20.42 -0.21 6.85
N ALA A 119 20.83 0.42 7.96
CA ALA A 119 21.20 -0.29 9.19
C ALA A 119 20.03 -1.08 9.81
N ASN A 120 18.78 -0.66 9.56
CA ASN A 120 17.58 -1.28 10.10
C ASN A 120 16.78 -2.05 9.03
N GLY A 121 17.35 -2.29 7.85
CA GLY A 121 16.69 -3.09 6.80
C GLY A 121 15.42 -2.47 6.23
N HIS A 122 15.29 -1.13 6.26
CA HIS A 122 14.16 -0.43 5.64
C HIS A 122 14.40 -0.25 4.14
N GLU A 123 13.43 -0.67 3.34
CA GLU A 123 13.40 -0.37 1.92
C GLU A 123 12.89 1.07 1.71
N ILE A 124 13.72 1.93 1.11
CA ILE A 124 13.38 3.34 0.92
C ILE A 124 12.65 3.56 -0.40
N THR A 125 11.42 4.08 -0.32
CA THR A 125 10.74 4.69 -1.47
C THR A 125 10.92 6.21 -1.44
N VAL A 126 11.40 6.78 -2.55
CA VAL A 126 11.42 8.23 -2.78
C VAL A 126 10.28 8.60 -3.73
N PRO A 127 9.33 9.45 -3.33
CA PRO A 127 8.24 9.88 -4.20
C PRO A 127 8.75 10.60 -5.45
N LYS A 128 8.16 10.31 -6.60
CA LYS A 128 8.42 11.05 -7.84
C LYS A 128 7.68 12.38 -7.82
N ALA A 129 8.10 13.33 -8.66
CA ALA A 129 7.46 14.63 -8.78
C ALA A 129 5.95 14.49 -9.05
N GLY A 130 5.13 15.15 -8.24
CA GLY A 130 3.67 15.09 -8.32
C GLY A 130 3.02 13.91 -7.59
N GLU A 131 3.79 12.95 -7.07
CA GLU A 131 3.27 11.91 -6.18
C GLU A 131 3.11 12.42 -4.75
N SER A 132 2.24 11.78 -3.95
CA SER A 132 2.11 12.07 -2.52
C SER A 132 3.49 12.05 -1.83
N PHE A 133 3.70 12.96 -0.88
CA PHE A 133 4.98 13.22 -0.21
C PHE A 133 6.09 13.88 -1.07
N SER A 134 5.91 14.08 -2.38
CA SER A 134 6.86 14.88 -3.17
C SER A 134 6.81 16.37 -2.78
N PRO A 135 7.91 17.12 -2.95
CA PRO A 135 7.93 18.57 -2.71
C PRO A 135 6.89 19.32 -3.54
N GLU A 136 6.68 18.92 -4.79
CA GLU A 136 5.75 19.56 -5.72
C GLU A 136 4.30 19.35 -5.28
N HIS A 137 3.94 18.11 -4.92
CA HIS A 137 2.60 17.80 -4.43
C HIS A 137 2.33 18.53 -3.11
N ARG A 138 3.32 18.59 -2.21
CA ARG A 138 3.20 19.32 -0.94
C ARG A 138 2.99 20.81 -1.19
N ALA A 139 3.75 21.43 -2.09
CA ALA A 139 3.60 22.84 -2.42
C ALA A 139 2.22 23.14 -3.02
N ALA A 140 1.72 22.28 -3.92
CA ALA A 140 0.40 22.42 -4.52
C ALA A 140 -0.72 22.33 -3.47
N ASP A 141 -0.68 21.33 -2.58
CA ASP A 141 -1.67 21.17 -1.50
C ASP A 141 -1.60 22.31 -0.48
N SER A 142 -0.40 22.80 -0.17
CA SER A 142 -0.21 23.96 0.71
C SER A 142 -0.85 25.21 0.12
N GLN A 143 -0.63 25.46 -1.16
CA GLN A 143 -1.24 26.58 -1.86
C GLN A 143 -2.76 26.46 -1.88
N ALA A 144 -3.30 25.29 -2.24
CA ALA A 144 -4.73 25.04 -2.25
C ALA A 144 -5.36 25.18 -0.85
N TYR A 145 -4.64 24.81 0.21
CA TYR A 145 -5.05 25.02 1.59
C TYR A 145 -5.12 26.51 1.92
N LEU A 146 -4.06 27.28 1.63
CA LEU A 146 -3.99 28.72 1.90
C LEU A 146 -5.03 29.50 1.09
N ASP A 147 -5.35 29.06 -0.13
CA ASP A 147 -6.37 29.69 -0.97
C ASP A 147 -7.76 29.68 -0.33
N LYS A 148 -8.08 28.68 0.50
CA LYS A 148 -9.35 28.63 1.24
C LYS A 148 -9.51 29.77 2.24
N PHE A 149 -8.42 30.43 2.66
CA PHE A 149 -8.44 31.53 3.62
C PHE A 149 -8.37 32.92 2.97
N LYS A 150 -8.18 32.99 1.64
CA LYS A 150 -8.23 34.24 0.87
C LYS A 150 -9.67 34.77 0.76
N PRO A 151 -9.88 36.06 0.45
CA PRO A 151 -11.21 36.62 0.17
C PRO A 151 -12.02 35.76 -0.81
N GLY A 152 -13.23 35.37 -0.41
CA GLY A 152 -14.10 34.49 -1.22
C GLY A 152 -13.85 32.99 -1.05
N GLY A 153 -12.81 32.59 -0.30
CA GLY A 153 -12.56 31.20 0.08
C GLY A 153 -13.47 30.71 1.20
N GLU A 154 -13.64 29.39 1.28
CA GLU A 154 -14.52 28.70 2.26
C GLU A 154 -14.22 29.06 3.73
N ASN A 155 -12.96 29.35 4.03
CA ASN A 155 -12.48 29.68 5.38
C ASN A 155 -12.03 31.14 5.51
N TYR A 156 -12.50 32.03 4.63
CA TYR A 156 -12.20 33.44 4.70
C TYR A 156 -12.54 34.03 6.09
N GLY A 157 -11.60 34.79 6.65
CA GLY A 157 -11.73 35.39 8.00
C GLY A 157 -11.33 34.48 9.17
N LYS A 158 -10.93 33.23 8.91
CA LYS A 158 -10.34 32.32 9.91
C LYS A 158 -8.81 32.35 9.85
N THR A 159 -8.17 31.87 10.91
CA THR A 159 -6.70 31.73 10.97
C THR A 159 -6.29 30.32 10.49
N PRO A 160 -5.34 30.20 9.55
CA PRO A 160 -4.80 28.91 9.16
C PRO A 160 -3.95 28.28 10.27
N TYR A 161 -3.66 26.99 10.15
CA TYR A 161 -2.70 26.29 11.01
C TYR A 161 -1.31 26.89 10.85
N THR A 162 -0.47 26.69 11.87
CA THR A 162 0.98 26.91 11.73
C THR A 162 1.54 26.01 10.63
N ASN A 163 2.68 26.37 10.05
CA ASN A 163 3.34 25.54 9.03
C ASN A 163 3.56 24.11 9.52
N GLU A 164 4.03 23.95 10.76
CA GLU A 164 4.23 22.64 11.39
C GLU A 164 2.90 21.88 11.61
N GLY A 165 1.85 22.56 12.05
CA GLY A 165 0.53 21.97 12.23
C GLY A 165 -0.08 21.50 10.90
N TRP A 166 0.12 22.28 9.83
CA TRP A 166 -0.28 21.90 8.48
C TRP A 166 0.53 20.72 7.95
N ASP A 167 1.87 20.73 8.10
CA ASP A 167 2.74 19.65 7.64
C ASP A 167 2.41 18.31 8.31
N ASN A 168 2.12 18.33 9.62
CA ASN A 168 1.70 17.14 10.35
C ASN A 168 0.33 16.62 9.87
N SER A 169 -0.60 17.53 9.55
CA SER A 169 -1.89 17.16 8.98
C SER A 169 -1.75 16.58 7.57
N TYR A 170 -0.95 17.22 6.71
CA TYR A 170 -0.66 16.76 5.36
C TYR A 170 -0.04 15.36 5.38
N ASP A 171 1.04 15.13 6.12
CA ASP A 171 1.72 13.83 6.16
C ASP A 171 0.81 12.70 6.65
N GLY A 172 0.05 12.95 7.72
CA GLY A 172 -0.89 11.97 8.24
C GLY A 172 -2.02 11.66 7.25
N ASN A 173 -2.50 12.66 6.50
CA ASN A 173 -3.53 12.49 5.50
C ASN A 173 -3.01 11.80 4.24
N GLN A 174 -1.80 12.13 3.77
CA GLN A 174 -1.18 11.47 2.62
C GLN A 174 -0.90 9.99 2.91
N LEU A 175 -0.45 9.63 4.12
CA LEU A 175 -0.27 8.24 4.52
C LEU A 175 -1.60 7.48 4.56
N ARG A 176 -2.63 8.07 5.17
CA ARG A 176 -3.98 7.46 5.19
C ARG A 176 -4.50 7.27 3.78
N ALA A 177 -4.29 8.25 2.90
CA ALA A 177 -4.70 8.17 1.50
C ALA A 177 -3.89 7.12 0.73
N SER A 178 -2.58 6.99 0.96
CA SER A 178 -1.74 5.98 0.29
C SER A 178 -2.12 4.57 0.73
N VAL A 179 -2.30 4.34 2.03
CA VAL A 179 -2.72 3.04 2.59
C VAL A 179 -4.13 2.68 2.15
N ALA A 180 -5.07 3.65 2.18
CA ALA A 180 -6.44 3.39 1.74
C ALA A 180 -6.54 3.09 0.24
N ASN A 181 -5.66 3.65 -0.59
CA ASN A 181 -5.67 3.44 -2.04
C ASN A 181 -4.81 2.25 -2.49
N GLU A 182 -3.92 1.71 -1.65
CA GLU A 182 -2.99 0.63 -2.03
C GLU A 182 -3.75 -0.62 -2.53
N PRO A 183 -4.80 -1.12 -1.85
CA PRO A 183 -5.58 -2.25 -2.37
C PRO A 183 -6.25 -1.95 -3.72
N VAL A 184 -6.63 -0.70 -3.97
CA VAL A 184 -7.18 -0.27 -5.26
C VAL A 184 -6.09 -0.28 -6.34
N ILE A 185 -4.88 0.18 -6.02
CA ILE A 185 -3.73 0.21 -6.94
C ILE A 185 -3.31 -1.23 -7.29
N ASP A 186 -3.21 -2.10 -6.30
CA ASP A 186 -2.82 -3.49 -6.50
C ASP A 186 -3.84 -4.21 -7.37
N TYR A 187 -5.13 -4.08 -7.06
CA TYR A 187 -6.18 -4.71 -7.86
C TYR A 187 -6.29 -4.11 -9.26
N HIS A 188 -6.13 -2.79 -9.41
CA HIS A 188 -6.09 -2.13 -10.73
C HIS A 188 -4.94 -2.66 -11.58
N THR A 189 -3.77 -2.84 -10.98
CA THR A 189 -2.59 -3.41 -11.64
C THR A 189 -2.85 -4.84 -12.11
N GLN A 190 -3.52 -5.65 -11.29
CA GLN A 190 -3.92 -7.02 -11.65
C GLN A 190 -4.96 -7.06 -12.78
N LEU A 191 -5.93 -6.13 -12.77
CA LEU A 191 -6.95 -6.03 -13.81
C LEU A 191 -6.36 -5.62 -15.16
N GLY A 192 -5.40 -4.69 -15.17
CA GLY A 192 -4.73 -4.21 -16.38
C GLY A 192 -5.61 -3.38 -17.32
N TRP A 193 -6.76 -2.87 -16.85
CA TRP A 193 -7.67 -2.05 -17.64
C TRP A 193 -8.30 -0.92 -16.82
N GLY A 194 -8.92 0.04 -17.52
CA GLY A 194 -9.65 1.14 -16.90
C GLY A 194 -8.76 2.20 -16.26
N LYS A 195 -9.41 3.20 -15.68
CA LYS A 195 -8.77 4.30 -14.93
C LYS A 195 -9.28 4.28 -13.50
N ARG A 196 -8.45 4.74 -12.55
CA ARG A 196 -8.87 4.89 -11.15
C ARG A 196 -9.71 6.15 -10.95
N GLN A 197 -10.56 6.14 -9.92
CA GLN A 197 -11.30 7.30 -9.40
C GLN A 197 -12.17 8.00 -10.45
N VAL A 198 -12.94 7.24 -11.22
CA VAL A 198 -13.73 7.75 -12.34
C VAL A 198 -15.11 8.19 -11.86
N THR A 199 -15.47 9.45 -12.11
CA THR A 199 -16.78 9.99 -11.74
C THR A 199 -17.78 9.87 -12.87
N ILE A 200 -18.95 9.31 -12.58
CA ILE A 200 -20.07 9.10 -13.50
C ILE A 200 -21.28 9.86 -12.98
N GLN A 201 -21.95 10.58 -13.88
CA GLN A 201 -23.16 11.32 -13.53
C GLN A 201 -24.33 10.37 -13.25
N THR A 202 -24.95 10.55 -12.09
CA THR A 202 -26.15 9.85 -11.63
C THR A 202 -27.27 10.86 -11.37
N PRO A 203 -28.55 10.43 -11.35
CA PRO A 203 -29.67 11.29 -10.96
C PRO A 203 -29.42 11.90 -9.57
N LYS A 204 -29.76 13.18 -9.40
CA LYS A 204 -29.50 13.92 -8.16
C LYS A 204 -30.25 13.34 -6.96
N GLU A 205 -31.38 12.69 -7.23
CA GLU A 205 -32.25 12.04 -6.25
C GLU A 205 -31.57 10.83 -5.60
N LEU A 206 -30.59 10.21 -6.27
CA LEU A 206 -29.77 9.12 -5.73
C LEU A 206 -28.54 9.62 -4.96
N GLY A 207 -28.33 10.94 -4.92
CA GLY A 207 -27.19 11.60 -4.26
C GLY A 207 -26.16 12.15 -5.24
N PRO A 208 -24.92 12.42 -4.76
CA PRO A 208 -23.87 12.98 -5.60
C PRO A 208 -23.44 12.00 -6.70
N PRO A 209 -22.77 12.51 -7.77
CA PRO A 209 -22.23 11.68 -8.84
C PRO A 209 -21.45 10.48 -8.31
N ARG A 210 -21.61 9.33 -8.96
CA ARG A 210 -20.97 8.09 -8.54
C ARG A 210 -19.49 8.11 -8.94
N LYS A 211 -18.59 8.16 -7.96
CA LYS A 211 -17.15 8.00 -8.16
C LYS A 211 -16.77 6.54 -7.98
N LEU A 212 -16.41 5.85 -9.06
CA LEU A 212 -15.96 4.46 -9.03
C LEU A 212 -14.45 4.37 -8.77
N ASP A 213 -14.02 3.39 -7.97
CA ASP A 213 -12.60 3.19 -7.68
C ASP A 213 -11.79 2.89 -8.93
N ILE A 214 -12.32 2.04 -9.82
CA ILE A 214 -11.76 1.73 -11.14
C ILE A 214 -12.91 1.66 -12.14
N ALA A 215 -12.78 2.29 -13.31
CA ALA A 215 -13.77 2.17 -14.37
C ALA A 215 -13.18 2.24 -15.77
N ASP A 216 -13.82 1.51 -16.68
CA ASP A 216 -13.69 1.65 -18.13
C ASP A 216 -15.05 2.12 -18.66
N VAL A 217 -15.13 3.41 -18.95
CA VAL A 217 -16.38 4.08 -19.38
C VAL A 217 -16.83 3.58 -20.74
N ALA A 218 -15.90 3.29 -21.66
CA ALA A 218 -16.23 2.81 -22.99
C ALA A 218 -16.79 1.38 -22.93
N GLY A 219 -16.16 0.52 -22.11
CA GLY A 219 -16.63 -0.84 -21.84
C GLY A 219 -17.79 -0.93 -20.85
N LYS A 220 -18.23 0.19 -20.26
CA LYS A 220 -19.26 0.26 -19.21
C LYS A 220 -19.03 -0.77 -18.09
N ARG A 221 -17.82 -0.83 -17.56
CA ARG A 221 -17.48 -1.72 -16.45
C ARG A 221 -16.78 -0.97 -15.34
N GLY A 222 -17.06 -1.38 -14.11
CA GLY A 222 -16.64 -0.69 -12.91
C GLY A 222 -16.31 -1.64 -11.77
N VAL A 223 -15.38 -1.21 -10.93
CA VAL A 223 -15.00 -1.92 -9.72
C VAL A 223 -14.99 -0.96 -8.54
N GLU A 224 -15.50 -1.46 -7.43
CA GLU A 224 -15.35 -0.90 -6.09
C GLU A 224 -14.49 -1.85 -5.26
N VAL A 225 -13.40 -1.34 -4.68
CA VAL A 225 -12.51 -2.14 -3.84
C VAL A 225 -12.84 -1.88 -2.38
N LYS A 226 -13.11 -2.95 -1.65
CA LYS A 226 -13.51 -2.93 -0.24
C LYS A 226 -12.40 -3.48 0.62
N THR A 227 -12.13 -2.82 1.76
CA THR A 227 -11.05 -3.15 2.69
C THR A 227 -11.58 -3.30 4.11
N GLY A 228 -11.04 -4.25 4.87
CA GLY A 228 -11.43 -4.52 6.26
C GLY A 228 -12.83 -5.14 6.41
N ASP A 229 -13.44 -4.96 7.57
CA ASP A 229 -14.77 -5.50 7.88
C ASP A 229 -15.87 -4.54 7.41
N VAL A 230 -16.62 -4.97 6.40
CA VAL A 230 -17.65 -4.13 5.75
C VAL A 230 -19.03 -4.43 6.29
N TYR A 231 -19.70 -3.38 6.78
CA TYR A 231 -21.05 -3.43 7.32
C TYR A 231 -22.00 -2.55 6.51
N LEU A 232 -23.30 -2.89 6.50
CA LEU A 232 -24.30 -2.19 5.71
C LEU A 232 -24.75 -0.87 6.35
N ARG A 233 -23.86 0.12 6.29
CA ARG A 233 -24.08 1.51 6.69
C ARG A 233 -24.72 2.33 5.57
N ASP A 234 -25.19 3.53 5.88
CA ASP A 234 -25.89 4.40 4.92
C ASP A 234 -25.01 4.76 3.71
N GLU A 235 -23.70 4.92 3.91
CA GLU A 235 -22.76 5.17 2.83
C GLU A 235 -22.70 3.98 1.86
N ILE A 236 -22.58 2.76 2.38
CA ILE A 236 -22.55 1.52 1.59
C ILE A 236 -23.89 1.29 0.89
N ARG A 237 -25.02 1.57 1.56
CA ARG A 237 -26.35 1.51 0.93
C ARG A 237 -26.46 2.48 -0.23
N SER A 238 -25.96 3.71 -0.07
CA SER A 238 -26.00 4.74 -1.11
C SER A 238 -25.09 4.37 -2.30
N GLU A 239 -23.91 3.80 -2.06
CA GLU A 239 -23.06 3.24 -3.11
C GLU A 239 -23.78 2.14 -3.88
N ILE A 240 -24.32 1.12 -3.19
CA ILE A 240 -25.05 0.01 -3.80
C ILE A 240 -26.24 0.51 -4.62
N ALA A 241 -27.00 1.49 -4.13
CA ALA A 241 -28.14 2.05 -4.85
C ALA A 241 -27.73 2.72 -6.17
N ARG A 242 -26.63 3.47 -6.17
CA ARG A 242 -26.11 4.13 -7.38
C ARG A 242 -25.49 3.12 -8.36
N ASP A 243 -24.82 2.10 -7.85
CA ASP A 243 -24.26 1.01 -8.66
C ASP A 243 -25.38 0.17 -9.30
N ALA A 244 -26.43 -0.16 -8.53
CA ALA A 244 -27.63 -0.81 -9.03
C ALA A 244 -28.29 -0.01 -10.16
N TRP A 245 -28.34 1.32 -10.04
CA TRP A 245 -28.86 2.19 -11.08
C TRP A 245 -27.97 2.18 -12.33
N LEU A 246 -26.65 2.23 -12.19
CA LEU A 246 -25.72 2.10 -13.33
C LEU A 246 -25.91 0.76 -14.06
N ILE A 247 -26.10 -0.33 -13.32
CA ILE A 247 -26.39 -1.64 -13.90
C ILE A 247 -27.72 -1.61 -14.66
N LYS A 248 -28.82 -1.23 -13.99
CA LYS A 248 -30.19 -1.33 -14.53
C LYS A 248 -30.46 -0.35 -15.66
N GLU A 249 -30.07 0.92 -15.48
CA GLU A 249 -30.48 2.00 -16.37
C GLU A 249 -29.41 2.36 -17.41
N ARG A 250 -28.15 1.99 -17.16
CA ARG A 250 -27.02 2.33 -18.05
C ARG A 250 -26.32 1.13 -18.64
N GLY A 251 -26.65 -0.09 -18.20
CA GLY A 251 -26.07 -1.35 -18.68
C GLY A 251 -24.61 -1.52 -18.27
N TRP A 252 -24.26 -1.08 -17.06
CA TRP A 252 -22.90 -1.28 -16.53
C TRP A 252 -22.71 -2.67 -15.93
N ASP A 253 -21.50 -3.18 -16.04
CA ASP A 253 -21.03 -4.34 -15.30
C ASP A 253 -20.23 -3.87 -14.07
N ILE A 254 -20.82 -3.97 -12.87
CA ILE A 254 -20.20 -3.51 -11.63
C ILE A 254 -19.81 -4.68 -10.74
N THR A 255 -18.57 -4.65 -10.24
CA THR A 255 -18.03 -5.63 -9.29
C THR A 255 -17.61 -4.94 -7.99
N SER A 256 -18.03 -5.49 -6.85
CA SER A 256 -17.41 -5.22 -5.55
C SER A 256 -16.32 -6.26 -5.28
N HIS A 257 -15.07 -5.82 -5.29
CA HIS A 257 -13.91 -6.64 -4.96
C HIS A 257 -13.50 -6.43 -3.50
N PHE A 258 -13.40 -7.51 -2.74
CA PHE A 258 -12.92 -7.47 -1.35
C PHE A 258 -11.43 -7.81 -1.32
N ALA A 259 -10.61 -6.89 -0.81
CA ALA A 259 -9.17 -7.08 -0.71
C ALA A 259 -8.83 -8.21 0.27
N PRO A 260 -7.64 -8.86 0.16
CA PRO A 260 -7.24 -9.93 1.07
C PRO A 260 -7.40 -9.56 2.55
N GLY A 261 -8.03 -10.46 3.32
CA GLY A 261 -8.30 -10.25 4.74
C GLY A 261 -9.54 -9.40 5.05
N SER A 262 -10.25 -8.92 4.03
CA SER A 262 -11.50 -8.17 4.20
C SER A 262 -12.69 -9.12 4.35
N THR A 263 -13.68 -8.71 5.12
CA THR A 263 -14.94 -9.46 5.31
C THR A 263 -16.14 -8.57 5.01
N ALA A 264 -17.30 -9.19 4.81
CA ALA A 264 -18.56 -8.49 4.66
C ALA A 264 -19.63 -9.15 5.51
N SER A 265 -20.42 -8.34 6.21
CA SER A 265 -21.62 -8.85 6.88
C SER A 265 -22.60 -9.44 5.87
N GLN A 266 -23.40 -10.43 6.28
CA GLN A 266 -24.40 -11.08 5.40
C GLN A 266 -25.35 -10.05 4.77
N SER A 267 -25.73 -9.02 5.52
CA SER A 267 -26.60 -7.94 5.01
C SER A 267 -25.99 -7.18 3.83
N VAL A 268 -24.66 -7.00 3.79
CA VAL A 268 -23.97 -6.39 2.65
C VAL A 268 -24.02 -7.32 1.44
N LEU A 269 -23.76 -8.62 1.64
CA LEU A 269 -23.78 -9.61 0.57
C LEU A 269 -25.17 -9.74 -0.06
N ASP A 270 -26.21 -9.77 0.77
CA ASP A 270 -27.60 -9.83 0.31
C ASP A 270 -27.98 -8.57 -0.48
N ALA A 271 -27.56 -7.39 -0.02
CA ALA A 271 -27.80 -6.12 -0.70
C ALA A 271 -27.08 -6.04 -2.06
N LEU A 272 -25.81 -6.45 -2.14
CA LEU A 272 -25.04 -6.51 -3.37
C LEU A 272 -25.67 -7.48 -4.38
N LYS A 273 -26.06 -8.67 -3.92
CA LYS A 273 -26.74 -9.68 -4.72
C LYS A 273 -28.08 -9.17 -5.26
N ALA A 274 -28.89 -8.55 -4.42
CA ALA A 274 -30.19 -7.98 -4.82
C ALA A 274 -30.03 -6.82 -5.83
N ALA A 275 -28.92 -6.09 -5.76
CA ALA A 275 -28.57 -5.03 -6.70
C ALA A 275 -28.01 -5.55 -8.05
N GLY A 276 -27.70 -6.84 -8.16
CA GLY A 276 -27.06 -7.43 -9.34
C GLY A 276 -25.56 -7.13 -9.44
N ILE A 277 -24.94 -6.69 -8.34
CA ILE A 277 -23.51 -6.37 -8.28
C ILE A 277 -22.72 -7.67 -8.05
N LYS A 278 -21.70 -7.91 -8.87
CA LYS A 278 -20.82 -9.08 -8.73
C LYS A 278 -19.92 -8.92 -7.51
N THR A 279 -19.60 -10.01 -6.83
CA THR A 279 -18.71 -10.02 -5.66
C THR A 279 -17.50 -10.91 -5.91
N THR A 280 -16.30 -10.43 -5.60
CA THR A 280 -15.04 -11.22 -5.70
C THR A 280 -14.16 -10.99 -4.47
N GLY A 281 -13.20 -11.88 -4.21
CA GLY A 281 -12.18 -11.68 -3.17
C GLY A 281 -12.62 -12.01 -1.73
N LEU A 282 -13.86 -12.47 -1.54
CA LEU A 282 -14.31 -13.06 -0.28
C LEU A 282 -13.81 -14.51 -0.19
N LYS A 283 -13.25 -14.88 0.96
CA LYS A 283 -12.95 -16.28 1.30
C LYS A 283 -14.19 -16.99 1.82
#